data_AF-A0A2V3TZD5-F1
#
_entry.id   AF-A0A2V3TZD5-F1
#
_cell.length_a   1.000
_cell.length_b   1.000
_cell.length_c   1.000
_cell.angle_alpha   90.00
_cell.angle_beta   90.00
_cell.angle_gamma   90.00
#
_symmetry.space_group_name_H-M   'P 1'
#
loop_
_entity.id
_entity.type
_entity.pdbx_description
1 polymer ?
#
loop_
_entity_poly.entity_id
_entity_poly.type
_entity_poly.pdbx_seq_one_letter_code
_entity_poly.pdbx_strand_id
1 'polypeptide(L)' 'MNEDVSDENPDRGTVEHLGQAMHQLFIRAIGNRSAINARAEAARFVREMPMIGKSEDDIRKEIVAGAIARGIPVLM' A
#
# COMPACT_ATOMS: atom_id res chain seq x y z
N MET A 1 -16.99 26.94 13.81
CA MET A 1 -16.63 25.89 14.76
C MET A 1 -15.68 24.98 14.01
N ASN A 2 -14.39 25.04 14.30
CA ASN A 2 -13.44 24.07 13.76
C ASN A 2 -13.31 23.01 14.84
N GLU A 3 -13.71 21.78 14.53
CA GLU A 3 -13.55 20.65 15.42
C GLU A 3 -12.06 20.39 15.64
N ASP A 4 -11.65 20.49 16.90
CA ASP A 4 -10.38 19.95 17.40
C ASP A 4 -10.37 18.46 17.08
N VAL A 5 -9.61 18.07 16.06
CA VAL A 5 -9.28 16.67 15.80
C VAL A 5 -8.23 16.28 16.84
N SER A 6 -8.71 15.73 17.95
CA SER A 6 -7.94 15.19 19.07
C SER A 6 -6.73 14.37 18.61
N ASP A 7 -5.57 14.72 19.16
CA ASP A 7 -4.29 14.00 19.07
C ASP A 7 -4.35 12.60 19.73
N GLU A 8 -5.26 11.73 19.29
CA GLU A 8 -5.23 10.31 19.67
C GLU A 8 -4.04 9.63 18.98
N ASN A 9 -2.90 9.64 19.66
CA ASN A 9 -1.82 8.73 19.31
C ASN A 9 -2.33 7.29 19.48
N PRO A 10 -2.23 6.45 18.44
CA PRO A 10 -2.76 5.09 18.50
C PRO A 10 -2.08 4.31 19.62
N ASP A 11 -2.88 3.58 20.40
CA ASP A 11 -2.40 2.76 21.51
C ASP A 11 -1.28 1.82 21.04
N ARG A 12 -0.21 1.75 21.84
CA ARG A 12 1.00 0.99 21.49
C ARG A 12 0.68 -0.49 21.22
N GLY A 13 -0.30 -1.07 21.92
CA GLY A 13 -0.75 -2.43 21.71
C GLY A 13 -1.49 -2.62 20.39
N THR A 14 -2.23 -1.61 19.92
CA THR A 14 -2.88 -1.62 18.60
C THR A 14 -1.85 -1.58 17.48
N VAL A 15 -0.80 -0.78 17.62
CA VAL A 15 0.28 -0.67 16.63
C VAL A 15 1.08 -1.98 16.54
N GLU A 16 1.39 -2.62 17.67
CA GLU A 16 2.11 -3.91 17.70
C GLU A 16 1.29 -5.03 17.05
N HIS A 17 -0.01 -5.12 17.33
CA HIS A 17 -0.87 -6.12 16.69
C HIS A 17 -1.02 -5.89 15.18
N LEU A 18 -1.09 -4.64 14.73
CA LEU A 18 -1.12 -4.32 13.30
C LEU A 18 0.20 -4.68 12.62
N GLY A 19 1.32 -4.38 13.28
CA GLY A 19 2.66 -4.78 12.81
C GLY A 19 2.81 -6.29 12.69
N GLN A 20 2.30 -7.06 13.65
CA GLN A 20 2.31 -8.53 13.60
C GLN A 20 1.39 -9.10 12.52
N ALA A 21 0.18 -8.56 12.35
CA ALA A 21 -0.74 -8.98 11.30
C ALA A 21 -0.16 -8.73 9.89
N MET A 22 0.41 -7.55 9.67
CA MET A 22 1.14 -7.22 8.44
C MET A 22 2.32 -8.17 8.23
N HIS A 23 3.12 -8.43 9.27
CA HIS A 23 4.28 -9.31 9.19
C HIS A 23 3.90 -10.76 8.79
N GLN A 24 2.82 -11.30 9.36
CA GLN A 24 2.32 -12.64 9.02
C GLN A 24 1.77 -12.72 7.60
N LEU A 25 1.09 -11.66 7.13
CA LEU A 25 0.64 -11.56 5.75
C LEU A 25 1.84 -11.53 4.78
N PHE A 26 2.91 -10.82 5.14
CA PHE A 26 4.16 -10.72 4.38
C PHE A 26 4.92 -12.06 4.29
N ILE A 27 5.07 -12.78 5.40
CA ILE A 27 5.75 -14.10 5.39
C ILE A 27 4.99 -15.10 4.51
N ARG A 28 3.65 -15.11 4.60
CA ARG A 28 2.81 -16.00 3.79
C ARG A 28 2.92 -15.69 2.29
N ALA A 29 3.19 -14.44 1.92
CA ALA A 29 3.46 -14.03 0.54
C ALA A 29 4.88 -14.41 0.06
N ILE A 30 5.91 -14.41 0.93
CA ILE A 30 7.31 -14.73 0.55
C ILE A 30 7.49 -16.19 0.11
N GLY A 31 6.67 -17.12 0.61
CA GLY A 31 6.71 -18.54 0.21
C GLY A 31 6.36 -18.81 -1.27
N ASN A 32 5.96 -17.80 -2.04
CA ASN A 32 5.54 -17.93 -3.43
C ASN A 32 6.48 -17.11 -4.33
N ARG A 33 7.32 -17.76 -5.16
CA ARG A 33 8.28 -17.10 -6.07
C ARG A 33 7.63 -16.02 -6.96
N SER A 34 6.35 -16.17 -7.28
CA SER A 34 5.54 -15.18 -8.00
C SER A 34 5.41 -13.83 -7.26
N ALA A 35 5.35 -13.83 -5.92
CA ALA A 35 5.14 -12.64 -5.12
C ALA A 35 6.40 -11.77 -4.99
N ILE A 36 7.60 -12.33 -5.11
CA ILE A 36 8.85 -11.54 -5.14
C ILE A 36 8.92 -10.75 -6.46
N ASN A 37 8.65 -11.41 -7.58
CA ASN A 37 8.66 -10.78 -8.90
C ASN A 37 7.54 -9.72 -9.01
N ALA A 38 6.33 -10.05 -8.56
CA ALA A 38 5.21 -9.11 -8.52
C ALA A 38 5.52 -7.86 -7.66
N ARG A 39 6.23 -8.03 -6.53
CA ARG A 39 6.69 -6.91 -5.70
C ARG A 39 7.71 -6.02 -6.40
N ALA A 40 8.71 -6.62 -7.04
CA ALA A 40 9.71 -5.87 -7.79
C ALA A 40 9.08 -5.07 -8.94
N GLU A 41 8.07 -5.65 -9.59
CA GLU A 41 7.34 -5.03 -10.69
C GLU A 41 6.41 -3.90 -10.23
N ALA A 42 5.69 -4.10 -9.12
CA ALA A 42 4.90 -3.06 -8.48
C ALA A 42 5.77 -1.86 -8.03
N ALA A 43 6.93 -2.14 -7.44
CA ALA A 43 7.86 -1.09 -7.01
C ALA A 43 8.47 -0.30 -8.18
N ARG A 44 8.67 -0.93 -9.35
CA ARG A 44 9.14 -0.24 -10.57
C ARG A 44 8.04 0.64 -11.14
N PHE A 45 6.83 0.10 -11.25
CA PHE A 45 5.67 0.82 -11.76
C PHE A 45 5.39 2.11 -10.98
N VAL A 46 5.39 2.06 -9.64
CA VAL A 46 5.16 3.26 -8.81
C VAL A 46 6.23 4.34 -9.02
N ARG A 47 7.49 3.96 -9.31
CA ARG A 47 8.57 4.92 -9.60
C ARG A 47 8.46 5.55 -10.99
N GLU A 48 7.79 4.89 -11.92
CA GLU A 48 7.57 5.35 -13.29
C GLU A 48 6.36 6.31 -13.41
N MET A 49 5.52 6.41 -12.37
CA MET A 49 4.31 7.24 -12.41
C MET A 49 4.61 8.72 -12.14
N PRO A 50 4.19 9.64 -13.03
CA PRO A 50 4.33 11.07 -12.81
C PRO A 50 3.29 11.54 -11.79
N MET A 51 3.77 11.94 -10.60
CA MET A 51 2.95 12.38 -9.46
C MET A 51 2.72 13.91 -9.41
N ILE A 52 3.41 14.67 -10.27
CA ILE A 52 3.43 16.14 -10.19
C ILE A 52 2.07 16.72 -10.57
N GLY A 53 1.48 17.51 -9.67
CA GLY A 53 0.25 18.26 -9.92
C GLY A 53 -1.06 17.46 -9.82
N LYS A 54 -1.01 16.22 -9.32
CA LYS A 54 -2.19 15.35 -9.15
C LYS A 54 -2.63 15.27 -7.69
N SER A 55 -3.93 15.09 -7.46
CA SER A 55 -4.46 14.80 -6.14
C SER A 55 -4.07 13.39 -5.69
N GLU A 56 -4.06 13.12 -4.39
CA GLU A 56 -3.76 11.79 -3.85
C GLU A 56 -4.75 10.73 -4.38
N ASP A 57 -6.03 11.11 -4.54
CA ASP A 57 -7.06 10.24 -5.08
C ASP A 57 -6.84 9.89 -6.55
N ASP A 58 -6.40 10.84 -7.37
CA ASP A 58 -6.10 10.59 -8.78
C ASP A 58 -4.85 9.71 -8.94
N ILE A 59 -3.84 9.96 -8.10
CA ILE A 59 -2.64 9.12 -8.00
C ILE A 59 -3.03 7.68 -7.63
N ARG A 60 -3.88 7.51 -6.61
CA ARG A 60 -4.34 6.20 -6.16
C ARG A 60 -5.11 5.47 -7.27
N LYS A 61 -6.03 6.15 -7.95
CA LYS A 61 -6.80 5.59 -9.09
C LYS A 61 -5.90 5.17 -10.24
N GLU A 62 -4.93 6.00 -10.60
CA GLU A 62 -3.98 5.67 -11.67
C GLU A 62 -3.09 4.48 -11.30
N ILE A 63 -2.55 4.44 -10.08
CA ILE A 63 -1.75 3.31 -9.58
C ILE A 63 -2.58 2.03 -9.65
N VAL A 64 -3.82 2.05 -9.16
CA VAL A 64 -4.70 0.87 -9.20
C VAL A 64 -4.99 0.44 -10.64
N ALA A 65 -5.33 1.38 -11.52
CA ALA A 65 -5.62 1.08 -12.92
C ALA A 65 -4.40 0.49 -13.65
N GLY A 66 -3.21 1.07 -13.45
CA GLY A 66 -1.98 0.57 -14.07
C GLY A 66 -1.48 -0.75 -13.48
N ALA A 67 -1.71 -1.00 -12.18
CA ALA A 67 -1.43 -2.29 -11.55
C ALA A 67 -2.33 -3.39 -12.13
N ILE A 68 -3.64 -3.15 -12.28
CA ILE A 68 -4.58 -4.09 -12.89
C ILE A 68 -4.21 -4.38 -14.35
N ALA A 69 -3.89 -3.35 -15.15
CA ALA A 69 -3.50 -3.52 -16.54
C ALA A 69 -2.23 -4.37 -16.72
N ARG A 70 -1.36 -4.40 -15.70
CA ARG A 70 -0.12 -5.18 -15.67
C ARG A 70 -0.28 -6.54 -14.96
N GLY A 71 -1.48 -6.88 -14.50
CA GLY A 71 -1.75 -8.13 -13.76
C GLY A 71 -1.12 -8.17 -12.37
N ILE A 72 -0.75 -7.02 -11.80
CA ILE A 72 -0.25 -6.91 -10.43
C ILE A 72 -1.46 -6.99 -9.48
N PRO A 73 -1.49 -7.94 -8.53
CA PRO A 73 -2.57 -8.04 -7.56
C PRO A 73 -2.67 -6.78 -6.69
N VAL A 74 -3.86 -6.20 -6.59
CA VAL A 74 -4.18 -5.08 -5.70
C VAL A 74 -5.12 -5.61 -4.61
N LEU A 75 -4.74 -5.44 -3.33
CA LEU A 75 -5.61 -5.73 -2.19
C LEU A 75 -6.35 -4.43 -1.86
N MET A 76 -7.65 -4.38 -2.14
CA MET A 76 -8.55 -3.29 -1.74
C MET A 76 -9.51 -3.79 -0.66
#